data_AF-D6LHN3-F1
#
_entry.id   AF-D6LHN3-F1
#
_cell.length_a   1.000
_cell.length_b   1.000
_cell.length_c   1.000
_cell.angle_alpha   90.00
_cell.angle_beta   90.00
_cell.angle_gamma   90.00
#
_symmetry.space_group_name_H-M   'P 1'
#
loop_
_entity.id
_entity.type
_entity.pdbx_description
1 polymer ?
#
loop_
_entity_poly.entity_id
_entity_poly.type
_entity_poly.pdbx_seq_one_letter_code
_entity_poly.pdbx_strand_id
1 'polypeptide(L)'
;MNFNQCDYTYLIKIISKEKIVYDNTEYQNVIEKCVFSNRKTFKQGYKELSKKYNEENYLILTYQKIRRSWYECPKPRIRIEK
;
A
#
# COMPACT_ATOMS: atom_id res chain seq x y z
N MET A 1 -19.44 2.55 6.07
CA MET A 1 -19.22 2.04 4.69
C MET A 1 -18.93 0.54 4.77
N ASN A 2 -19.81 -0.30 4.23
CA ASN A 2 -19.60 -1.74 4.17
C ASN A 2 -18.47 -2.06 3.19
N PHE A 3 -17.30 -2.44 3.71
CA PHE A 3 -16.15 -2.88 2.91
C PHE A 3 -16.42 -4.12 2.03
N ASN A 4 -17.58 -4.77 2.19
CA ASN A 4 -17.96 -6.00 1.50
C ASN A 4 -18.46 -5.83 0.06
N GLN A 5 -18.64 -4.60 -0.43
CA GLN A 5 -19.32 -4.36 -1.71
C GLN A 5 -18.43 -3.87 -2.86
N CYS A 6 -17.13 -3.71 -2.62
CA CYS A 6 -16.20 -3.33 -3.66
C CYS A 6 -15.17 -4.45 -3.89
N ASP A 7 -15.18 -5.02 -5.09
CA ASP A 7 -14.21 -6.01 -5.57
C ASP A 7 -12.84 -5.36 -5.82
N TYR A 8 -12.21 -4.88 -4.73
CA TYR A 8 -10.84 -4.41 -4.77
C TYR A 8 -9.91 -5.62 -4.96
N THR A 9 -9.07 -5.53 -5.98
CA THR A 9 -8.12 -6.59 -6.35
C THR A 9 -6.70 -6.22 -5.91
N TYR A 10 -6.42 -4.95 -5.64
CA TYR A 10 -5.10 -4.46 -5.26
C TYR A 10 -5.20 -3.52 -4.05
N LEU A 11 -4.15 -3.52 -3.23
CA LEU A 11 -4.03 -2.69 -2.05
C LEU A 11 -2.60 -2.15 -1.94
N ILE A 12 -2.47 -0.89 -1.60
CA ILE A 12 -1.21 -0.24 -1.22
C ILE A 12 -1.36 0.18 0.24
N LYS A 13 -0.39 -0.19 1.08
CA LYS A 13 -0.27 0.29 2.46
C LYS A 13 0.98 1.14 2.59
N ILE A 14 0.83 2.31 3.20
CA ILE A 14 1.93 3.20 3.56
C ILE A 14 2.12 3.12 5.06
N ILE A 15 3.32 2.75 5.48
CA ILE A 15 3.68 2.54 6.89
C ILE A 15 4.82 3.49 7.21
N SER A 16 4.70 4.28 8.27
CA SER A 16 5.84 5.06 8.76
C SER A 16 6.87 4.10 9.37
N LYS A 17 8.15 4.34 9.09
CA LYS A 17 9.23 3.61 9.77
C LYS A 17 9.36 3.99 11.23
N GLU A 18 8.82 5.14 11.63
CA GLU A 18 8.70 5.50 13.03
C GLU A 18 7.69 4.56 13.70
N LYS A 19 8.16 3.87 14.74
CA LYS A 19 7.33 3.00 15.55
C LYS A 19 6.56 3.85 16.55
N ILE A 20 5.27 3.57 16.69
CA ILE A 20 4.49 4.11 17.79
C ILE A 20 4.60 3.12 18.95
N VAL A 21 5.04 3.61 20.11
CA VAL A 21 5.01 2.83 21.35
C VAL A 21 3.71 3.16 22.06
N TYR A 22 2.90 2.14 22.30
CA TYR A 22 1.70 2.25 23.13
C TYR A 22 1.71 1.09 24.12
N ASP A 23 1.62 1.39 25.41
CA ASP A 23 1.58 0.40 26.49
C ASP A 23 2.73 -0.63 26.41
N ASN A 24 3.97 -0.13 26.30
CA ASN A 24 5.20 -0.90 26.10
C ASN A 24 5.22 -1.84 24.87
N THR A 25 4.25 -1.71 23.97
CA THR A 25 4.15 -2.49 22.76
C THR A 25 4.44 -1.61 21.54
N GLU A 26 5.32 -2.09 20.66
CA GLU A 26 5.66 -1.40 19.41
C GLU A 26 4.65 -1.74 18.32
N TYR A 27 4.03 -0.71 17.74
CA TYR A 27 3.10 -0.85 16.62
C TYR A 27 3.65 -0.20 15.36
N GLN A 28 3.37 -0.84 14.23
CA GLN A 28 3.57 -0.23 12.92
C GLN A 28 2.52 0.86 12.71
N ASN A 29 2.96 2.07 12.42
CA ASN A 29 2.08 3.20 12.16
C ASN A 29 1.61 3.19 10.70
N VAL A 30 0.40 2.71 10.44
CA VAL A 30 -0.18 2.74 9.09
C VAL A 30 -0.73 4.13 8.80
N ILE A 31 -0.06 4.85 7.92
CA ILE A 31 -0.38 6.23 7.54
C ILE A 31 -1.50 6.29 6.51
N GLU A 32 -1.47 5.40 5.52
CA GLU A 32 -2.42 5.44 4.42
C GLU A 32 -2.71 4.02 3.90
N LYS A 33 -3.96 3.77 3.50
CA LYS A 33 -4.40 2.53 2.85
C LYS A 33 -5.20 2.89 1.60
N CYS A 34 -4.71 2.47 0.43
CA CYS A 34 -5.37 2.74 -0.84
C CYS A 34 -5.76 1.42 -1.51
N VAL A 35 -7.02 1.29 -1.90
CA VAL A 35 -7.57 0.09 -2.55
C VAL A 35 -7.91 0.37 -4.01
N PHE A 36 -7.65 -0.60 -4.88
CA PHE A 36 -7.85 -0.45 -6.32
C PHE A 36 -8.51 -1.70 -6.90
N SER A 37 -9.46 -1.51 -7.80
CA SER A 37 -10.16 -2.61 -8.46
C SER A 37 -9.43 -3.14 -9.70
N ASN A 38 -8.57 -2.32 -10.32
CA ASN A 38 -7.87 -2.70 -11.55
C ASN A 38 -6.36 -2.38 -11.50
N ARG A 39 -5.59 -3.07 -12.34
CA ARG A 39 -4.12 -2.97 -12.37
C ARG A 39 -3.61 -1.62 -12.86
N LYS A 40 -4.36 -0.93 -13.73
CA LYS A 40 -3.95 0.36 -14.32
C LYS A 40 -3.97 1.47 -13.27
N THR A 41 -5.08 1.60 -12.54
CA THR A 41 -5.22 2.57 -11.46
C THR A 41 -4.30 2.24 -10.29
N PHE A 42 -4.09 0.95 -9.99
CA PHE A 42 -3.10 0.52 -9.01
C PHE A 42 -1.67 0.98 -9.36
N LYS A 43 -1.23 0.80 -10.62
CA LYS A 43 0.09 1.27 -11.05
C LYS A 43 0.23 2.79 -10.99
N GLN A 44 -0.81 3.51 -11.39
CA GLN A 44 -0.82 4.98 -11.35
C GLN A 44 -0.77 5.48 -9.89
N GLY A 45 -1.63 4.94 -9.02
CA GLY A 45 -1.63 5.28 -7.59
C GLY A 45 -0.31 4.92 -6.92
N TYR A 46 0.30 3.77 -7.27
CA TYR A 46 1.64 3.42 -6.80
C TYR A 46 2.68 4.47 -7.20
N LYS A 47 2.64 4.97 -8.45
CA LYS A 47 3.56 6.01 -8.93
C LYS A 47 3.37 7.34 -8.18
N GLU A 48 2.13 7.73 -7.90
CA GLU A 48 1.81 8.95 -7.16
C GLU A 48 2.22 8.84 -5.68
N LEU A 49 1.88 7.74 -5.02
CA LEU A 49 2.25 7.47 -3.64
C LEU A 49 3.77 7.35 -3.46
N SER A 50 4.47 6.72 -4.40
CA SER A 50 5.94 6.62 -4.36
C SER A 50 6.64 7.96 -4.54
N LYS A 51 5.98 8.95 -5.15
CA LYS A 51 6.50 10.33 -5.22
C LYS A 51 6.17 11.12 -3.95
N LYS A 52 4.98 10.90 -3.39
CA LYS A 52 4.51 11.58 -2.17
C LYS A 52 5.27 11.11 -0.93
N TYR A 53 5.56 9.82 -0.85
CA TYR A 53 6.22 9.18 0.29
C TYR A 53 7.63 8.76 -0.08
N ASN A 54 8.63 9.37 0.58
CA ASN A 54 10.02 8.98 0.39
C ASN A 54 10.28 7.58 1.00
N GLU A 55 11.17 6.80 0.38
CA GLU A 55 11.55 5.48 0.92
C GLU A 55 12.41 5.56 2.19
N GLU A 56 12.90 6.76 2.54
CA GLU A 56 13.69 6.97 3.77
C GLU A 56 12.83 6.87 5.03
N ASN A 57 11.66 7.53 5.04
CA ASN A 57 10.80 7.59 6.23
C ASN A 57 9.59 6.65 6.15
N TYR A 58 9.26 6.16 4.96
CA TYR A 58 8.07 5.36 4.74
C TYR A 58 8.37 4.03 4.05
N LEU A 59 7.60 3.02 4.41
CA LEU A 59 7.55 1.71 3.78
C LEU A 59 6.25 1.60 2.97
N ILE A 60 6.39 1.33 1.68
CA ILE A 60 5.26 1.12 0.76
C ILE A 60 5.13 -0.39 0.50
N LEU A 61 4.06 -1.00 1.00
CA LEU A 61 3.71 -2.40 0.77
C LEU A 61 2.58 -2.52 -0.25
N THR A 62 2.69 -3.50 -1.12
CA THR A 62 1.70 -3.76 -2.19
C THR A 62 1.13 -5.17 -2.06
N TYR A 63 -0.19 -5.29 -2.20
CA TYR A 63 -0.90 -6.56 -2.11
C TYR A 63 -1.83 -6.76 -3.29
N GLN A 64 -2.05 -8.04 -3.64
CA GLN A 64 -3.04 -8.47 -4.61
C GLN A 64 -3.98 -9.51 -4.00
N LYS A 65 -5.27 -9.36 -4.27
CA LYS A 65 -6.31 -10.30 -3.87
C LYS A 65 -6.39 -11.43 -4.90
N ILE A 66 -6.18 -12.67 -4.46
CA ILE A 66 -6.30 -13.89 -5.27
C ILE A 66 -7.22 -14.85 -4.52
N ARG A 67 -8.30 -15.31 -5.17
CA ARG A 67 -9.29 -16.22 -4.55
C ARG A 67 -9.75 -15.78 -3.16
N ARG A 68 -10.02 -14.47 -2.99
CA ARG A 68 -10.43 -13.79 -1.75
C ARG A 68 -9.36 -13.58 -0.67
N SER A 69 -8.15 -14.12 -0.85
CA SER A 69 -7.02 -13.91 0.06
C SER A 69 -6.07 -12.83 -0.46
N TRP A 70 -5.48 -12.07 0.45
CA TRP A 70 -4.48 -11.05 0.12
C TRP A 70 -3.08 -11.64 0.17
N TYR A 71 -2.32 -11.42 -0.90
CA TYR A 71 -0.91 -11.82 -1.00
C TYR A 71 -0.06 -10.59 -1.23
N GLU A 72 1.07 -10.51 -0.55
CA GLU A 72 2.07 -9.49 -0.86
C GLU A 72 2.56 -9.70 -2.30
N CYS A 73 2.55 -8.65 -3.09
CA CYS A 73 2.96 -8.70 -4.48
C CYS A 73 4.15 -7.77 -4.70
N PRO A 74 5.05 -8.08 -5.64
CA PRO A 74 6.21 -7.25 -5.90
C PRO A 74 5.78 -5.85 -6.33
N LYS A 75 6.50 -4.84 -5.80
CA LYS A 75 6.33 -3.43 -6.16
C LYS A 75 6.28 -3.28 -7.70
N PRO A 76 5.31 -2.55 -8.25
CA PRO A 76 5.26 -2.30 -9.68
C PRO A 76 6.58 -1.70 -10.18
N ARG A 77 7.17 -2.29 -11.22
CA ARG A 77 8.30 -1.68 -11.92
C ARG A 77 7.82 -0.39 -12.58
N ILE A 78 8.08 0.75 -11.94
CA ILE A 78 7.91 2.06 -12.56
C ILE A 78 9.15 2.27 -13.42
N ARG A 79 8.98 2.30 -14.75
CA ARG A 79 10.00 2.90 -15.61
C ARG A 79 9.98 4.39 -15.32
N ILE A 80 10.98 4.87 -14.60
CA ILE A 80 11.28 6.30 -14.52
C ILE A 80 12.06 6.57 -15.81
N GLU A 81 11.42 7.19 -16.80
CA GLU A 81 12.17 7.79 -17.90
C GLU A 81 13.05 8.89 -17.28
N LYS A 82 14.36 8.78 -17.53
CA LYS A 82 15.37 9.76 -17.12
C LYS A 82 15.29 10.98 -18.02
#